data_AF-A0A961LGX8-F1
#
_entry.id   AF-A0A961LGX8-F1
#
_cell.length_a   1.000
_cell.length_b   1.000
_cell.length_c   1.000
_cell.angle_alpha   90.00
_cell.angle_beta   90.00
_cell.angle_gamma   90.00
#
_symmetry.space_group_name_H-M   'P 1'
#
loop_
_entity.id
_entity.type
_entity.pdbx_description
1 polymer ?
#
loop_
_entity_poly.entity_id
_entity_poly.type
_entity_poly.pdbx_seq_one_letter_code
_entity_poly.pdbx_strand_id
1 'polypeptide(L)'
;VINYRVVAAAIRKPATIVGNGKSTVRDLIERQTRRRLAATGGESAIPMDAETERCLAAAGFRYDDIPATDESIVVRKTANLHTGGTIHDVTGILHPALIDAAVAAARAIEIPVTGIDFIVKTPTEPDYWFIEANERPGLANHEPQPTAARFVDMLFPQTVPAPVRKALQI
;
A
#
# COMPACT_ATOMS: atom_id res chain seq x y z
N VAL A 1 -7.54 -10.41 3.35
CA VAL A 1 -8.79 -11.17 3.59
C VAL A 1 -8.71 -11.83 4.96
N ILE A 2 -9.74 -11.71 5.78
CA ILE A 2 -9.86 -12.36 7.10
C ILE A 2 -11.24 -12.99 7.18
N ASN A 3 -11.31 -14.25 7.59
CA ASN A 3 -12.50 -15.08 7.60
C ASN A 3 -13.28 -15.02 6.27
N TYR A 4 -12.56 -15.15 5.15
CA TYR A 4 -13.12 -15.07 3.79
C TYR A 4 -13.89 -13.79 3.48
N ARG A 5 -13.47 -12.68 4.11
CA ARG A 5 -13.97 -11.33 3.81
C ARG A 5 -12.82 -10.37 3.61
N VAL A 6 -13.00 -9.42 2.69
CA VAL A 6 -12.07 -8.30 2.57
C VAL A 6 -12.31 -7.37 3.76
N VAL A 7 -11.34 -7.33 4.67
CA VAL A 7 -11.35 -6.42 5.84
C VAL A 7 -10.62 -5.11 5.52
N ALA A 8 -9.57 -5.19 4.71
CA ALA A 8 -8.77 -4.06 4.32
C ALA A 8 -8.13 -4.32 2.95
N ALA A 9 -7.85 -3.23 2.24
CA ALA A 9 -7.03 -3.22 1.04
C ALA A 9 -6.27 -1.89 0.96
N ALA A 10 -5.05 -1.95 0.45
CA ALA A 10 -4.22 -0.77 0.31
C ALA A 10 -3.44 -0.82 -1.01
N ILE A 11 -3.20 0.34 -1.59
CA ILE A 11 -2.30 0.46 -2.74
C ILE A 11 -0.95 1.01 -2.29
N ARG A 12 0.13 0.42 -2.80
CA ARG A 12 1.48 0.93 -2.59
C ARG A 12 1.85 1.87 -3.72
N LYS A 13 2.33 3.06 -3.39
CA LYS A 13 2.85 4.01 -4.37
C LYS A 13 4.37 4.16 -4.23
N PRO A 14 5.11 4.21 -5.35
CA PRO A 14 6.53 4.46 -5.32
C PRO A 14 6.85 5.85 -4.75
N ALA A 15 8.06 5.98 -4.20
CA ALA A 15 8.55 7.27 -3.76
C ALA A 15 8.54 8.26 -4.94
N THR A 16 7.91 9.40 -4.71
CA THR A 16 7.67 10.42 -5.72
C THR A 16 7.96 11.79 -5.10
N ILE A 17 8.63 12.65 -5.86
CA ILE A 17 8.81 14.06 -5.51
C ILE A 17 7.96 14.94 -6.43
N VAL A 18 7.59 16.12 -5.96
CA VAL A 18 6.82 17.10 -6.74
C VAL A 18 7.61 18.39 -6.84
N GLY A 19 7.84 18.85 -8.06
CA GLY A 19 8.54 20.08 -8.35
C GLY A 19 7.84 21.31 -7.79
N ASN A 20 8.64 22.30 -7.40
CA ASN A 20 8.16 23.59 -6.89
C ASN A 20 8.73 24.77 -7.69
N GLY A 21 9.39 24.50 -8.82
CA GLY A 21 10.03 25.50 -9.68
C GLY A 21 11.23 26.24 -9.08
N LYS A 22 11.72 25.82 -7.89
CA LYS A 22 12.75 26.58 -7.15
C LYS A 22 13.86 25.71 -6.55
N SER A 23 13.54 24.48 -6.17
CA SER A 23 14.47 23.57 -5.50
C SER A 23 14.96 22.49 -6.44
N THR A 24 16.20 22.04 -6.21
CA THR A 24 16.76 20.94 -6.97
C THR A 24 16.05 19.63 -6.66
N VAL A 25 16.16 18.65 -7.57
CA VAL A 25 15.73 17.27 -7.33
C VAL A 25 16.35 16.71 -6.03
N ARG A 26 17.63 16.98 -5.78
CA ARG A 26 18.32 16.61 -4.52
C ARG A 26 17.60 17.17 -3.29
N ASP A 27 17.34 18.48 -3.27
CA ASP A 27 16.65 19.13 -2.14
C ASP A 27 15.26 18.55 -1.91
N LEU A 28 14.54 18.25 -3.00
CA LEU A 28 13.21 17.66 -2.96
C LEU A 28 13.23 16.25 -2.36
N ILE A 29 14.18 15.41 -2.77
CA ILE A 29 14.38 14.07 -2.22
C ILE A 29 14.71 14.15 -0.74
N GLU A 30 15.66 15.01 -0.35
CA GLU A 30 16.06 15.15 1.05
C GLU A 30 14.91 15.64 1.94
N ARG A 31 14.12 16.62 1.48
CA ARG A 31 12.91 17.08 2.19
C ARG A 31 11.90 15.95 2.37
N GLN A 32 11.64 15.20 1.30
CA GLN A 32 10.71 14.07 1.37
C GLN A 32 11.23 12.98 2.29
N THR A 33 12.51 12.64 2.24
CA THR A 33 13.17 11.70 3.17
C THR A 33 13.01 12.14 4.62
N ARG A 34 13.28 13.40 4.96
CA ARG A 34 13.06 13.92 6.33
C ARG A 34 11.62 13.75 6.80
N ARG A 35 10.65 14.06 5.92
CA ARG A 35 9.22 13.87 6.21
C ARG A 35 8.87 12.40 6.45
N ARG A 36 9.41 11.49 5.64
CA ARG A 36 9.18 10.04 5.77
C ARG A 36 9.78 9.49 7.07
N LEU A 37 11.03 9.84 7.37
CA LEU A 37 11.70 9.47 8.61
C LEU A 37 10.86 9.89 9.84
N ALA A 38 10.36 11.12 9.86
CA ALA A 38 9.52 11.60 10.96
C ALA A 38 8.19 10.84 11.06
N ALA A 39 7.55 10.53 9.92
CA ALA A 39 6.25 9.86 9.89
C ALA A 39 6.31 8.36 10.24
N THR A 40 7.46 7.71 10.05
CA THR A 40 7.62 6.26 10.25
C THR A 40 8.60 5.93 11.37
N GLY A 41 8.90 6.86 12.28
CA GLY A 41 9.84 6.60 13.39
C GLY A 41 11.27 6.25 12.94
N GLY A 42 11.69 6.71 11.75
CA GLY A 42 13.03 6.48 11.20
C GLY A 42 13.14 5.34 10.18
N GLU A 43 12.06 4.61 9.91
CA GLU A 43 12.11 3.41 9.06
C GLU A 43 12.05 3.65 7.53
N SER A 44 11.73 4.87 7.08
CA SER A 44 11.45 5.18 5.68
C SER A 44 12.31 6.34 5.19
N ALA A 45 13.18 6.09 4.21
CA ALA A 45 14.02 7.09 3.57
C ALA A 45 14.15 6.81 2.08
N ILE A 46 14.31 7.86 1.27
CA ILE A 46 14.61 7.70 -0.15
C ILE A 46 16.14 7.68 -0.30
N PRO A 47 16.75 6.53 -0.63
CA PRO A 47 18.19 6.46 -0.82
C PRO A 47 18.58 7.20 -2.11
N MET A 48 19.71 7.89 -2.11
CA MET A 48 20.29 8.51 -3.30
C MET A 48 21.34 7.58 -3.91
N ASP A 49 20.89 6.41 -4.35
CA ASP A 49 21.72 5.36 -4.92
C ASP A 49 21.60 5.33 -6.47
N ALA A 50 22.23 4.34 -7.10
CA ALA A 50 22.20 4.13 -8.55
C ALA A 50 20.77 3.86 -9.09
N GLU A 51 19.87 3.29 -8.27
CA GLU A 51 18.49 3.05 -8.69
C GLU A 51 17.70 4.36 -8.76
N THR A 52 17.91 5.25 -7.78
CA THR A 52 17.31 6.58 -7.78
C THR A 52 17.85 7.41 -8.95
N GLU A 53 19.16 7.36 -9.21
CA GLU A 53 19.76 8.02 -10.37
C GLU A 53 19.20 7.48 -11.69
N ARG A 54 19.02 6.16 -11.81
CA ARG A 54 18.39 5.53 -12.98
C ARG A 54 16.95 6.00 -13.19
N CYS A 55 16.16 6.11 -12.11
CA CYS A 55 14.78 6.58 -12.19
C CYS A 55 14.72 8.05 -12.65
N LEU A 56 15.60 8.91 -12.12
CA LEU A 56 15.70 10.30 -12.53
C LEU A 56 16.09 10.42 -14.01
N ALA A 57 17.12 9.70 -14.44
CA ALA A 57 17.58 9.73 -15.82
C ALA A 57 16.48 9.26 -16.79
N ALA A 58 15.72 8.22 -16.44
CA ALA A 58 14.57 7.76 -17.23
C ALA A 58 13.43 8.80 -17.32
N ALA A 59 13.31 9.65 -16.30
CA ALA A 59 12.38 10.79 -16.29
C ALA A 59 12.96 12.06 -16.95
N GLY A 60 14.20 12.03 -17.44
CA GLY A 60 14.87 13.17 -18.06
C GLY A 60 15.51 14.16 -17.08
N PHE A 61 15.75 13.75 -15.83
CA PHE A 61 16.27 14.59 -14.76
C PHE A 61 17.64 14.12 -14.23
N ARG A 62 18.38 15.08 -13.69
CA ARG A 62 19.58 14.92 -12.85
C ARG A 62 19.29 15.50 -11.47
N TYR A 63 20.15 15.18 -10.50
CA TYR A 63 19.98 15.65 -9.12
C TYR A 63 19.98 17.17 -8.96
N ASP A 64 20.69 17.89 -9.83
CA ASP A 64 20.86 19.34 -9.74
C ASP A 64 19.83 20.12 -10.58
N ASP A 65 18.96 19.41 -11.30
CA ASP A 65 17.88 20.03 -12.07
C ASP A 65 16.79 20.55 -11.15
N ILE A 66 16.09 21.59 -11.60
CA ILE A 66 14.95 22.19 -10.89
C ILE A 66 13.67 21.84 -11.67
N PRO A 67 12.87 20.87 -11.18
CA PRO A 67 11.62 20.49 -11.85
C PRO A 67 10.61 21.64 -11.83
N ALA A 68 9.77 21.70 -12.86
CA ALA A 68 8.71 22.69 -12.94
C ALA A 68 7.72 22.52 -11.77
N THR A 69 7.00 23.59 -11.42
CA THR A 69 5.96 23.50 -10.39
C THR A 69 4.93 22.43 -10.77
N ASP A 70 4.55 21.61 -9.79
CA ASP A 70 3.60 20.49 -9.93
C ASP A 70 4.06 19.32 -10.81
N GLU A 71 5.31 19.33 -11.27
CA GLU A 71 5.89 18.20 -11.99
C GLU A 71 6.21 17.03 -11.06
N SER A 72 5.56 15.89 -11.29
CA SER A 72 5.67 14.69 -10.46
C SER A 72 6.72 13.74 -11.02
N ILE A 73 7.75 13.44 -10.21
CA ILE A 73 8.87 12.58 -10.62
C ILE A 73 8.94 11.38 -9.69
N VAL A 74 8.79 10.19 -10.27
CA VAL A 74 8.97 8.92 -9.56
C VAL A 74 10.46 8.65 -9.39
N VAL A 75 10.93 8.65 -8.14
CA VAL A 75 12.36 8.51 -7.82
C VAL A 75 12.75 7.10 -7.41
N ARG A 76 11.78 6.18 -7.32
CA ARG A 76 12.00 4.74 -7.09
C ARG A 76 11.04 3.93 -7.94
N LYS A 77 11.51 2.85 -8.57
CA LYS A 77 10.63 1.95 -9.33
C LYS A 77 9.72 1.11 -8.43
N THR A 78 10.24 0.66 -7.29
CA THR A 78 9.50 -0.20 -6.35
C THR A 78 8.76 0.63 -5.29
N ALA A 79 7.52 0.25 -4.99
CA ALA A 79 6.69 0.89 -3.97
C ALA A 79 6.97 0.37 -2.54
N ASN A 80 8.25 0.25 -2.19
CA ASN A 80 8.69 -0.24 -0.89
C ASN A 80 8.65 0.88 0.15
N LEU A 81 8.02 0.63 1.30
CA LEU A 81 7.92 1.57 2.41
C LEU A 81 9.28 2.07 2.90
N HIS A 82 10.25 1.16 3.08
CA HIS A 82 11.58 1.51 3.58
C HIS A 82 12.36 2.42 2.62
N THR A 83 12.09 2.34 1.31
CA THR A 83 12.68 3.24 0.30
C THR A 83 11.82 4.46 -0.01
N GLY A 84 11.03 4.93 0.96
CA GLY A 84 10.21 6.14 0.83
C GLY A 84 8.88 5.97 0.08
N GLY A 85 8.50 4.74 -0.29
CA GLY A 85 7.17 4.45 -0.80
C GLY A 85 6.08 4.71 0.24
N THR A 86 4.85 4.84 -0.21
CA THR A 86 3.67 5.10 0.64
C THR A 86 2.62 4.02 0.47
N ILE A 87 1.84 3.82 1.52
CA ILE A 87 0.66 2.96 1.50
C ILE A 87 -0.56 3.85 1.65
N HIS A 88 -1.56 3.62 0.83
CA HIS A 88 -2.84 4.34 0.88
C HIS A 88 -3.96 3.33 1.05
N ASP A 89 -4.78 3.52 2.08
CA ASP A 89 -6.00 2.75 2.26
C ASP A 89 -6.95 3.01 1.09
N VAL A 90 -7.42 1.94 0.46
CA VAL A 90 -8.38 1.98 -0.65
C VAL A 90 -9.60 1.09 -0.37
N THR A 91 -9.73 0.60 0.86
CA THR A 91 -10.79 -0.34 1.26
C THR A 91 -12.18 0.15 0.88
N GLY A 92 -12.47 1.43 1.11
CA GLY A 92 -13.79 2.02 0.83
C GLY A 92 -14.10 2.27 -0.64
N ILE A 93 -13.12 2.15 -1.54
CA ILE A 93 -13.27 2.44 -2.99
C ILE A 93 -13.02 1.22 -3.87
N LEU A 94 -12.83 0.04 -3.28
CA LEU A 94 -12.58 -1.18 -4.04
C LEU A 94 -13.75 -1.52 -4.95
N HIS A 95 -13.43 -1.81 -6.21
CA HIS A 95 -14.40 -2.37 -7.15
C HIS A 95 -14.84 -3.77 -6.67
N PRO A 96 -16.15 -4.12 -6.76
CA PRO A 96 -16.66 -5.42 -6.31
C PRO A 96 -15.93 -6.63 -6.91
N ALA A 97 -15.55 -6.57 -8.19
CA ALA A 97 -14.80 -7.64 -8.84
C ALA A 97 -13.46 -7.97 -8.15
N LEU A 98 -12.77 -6.97 -7.58
CA LEU A 98 -11.53 -7.18 -6.83
C LEU A 98 -11.79 -7.85 -5.47
N ILE A 99 -12.90 -7.47 -4.83
CA ILE A 99 -13.36 -8.07 -3.58
C ILE A 99 -13.69 -9.54 -3.80
N ASP A 100 -14.49 -9.84 -4.82
CA ASP A 100 -14.90 -11.19 -5.17
C ASP A 100 -13.70 -12.05 -5.53
N ALA A 101 -12.77 -11.53 -6.33
CA ALA A 101 -11.52 -12.23 -6.68
C ALA A 101 -10.68 -12.55 -5.44
N ALA A 102 -10.52 -11.61 -4.51
CA ALA A 102 -9.75 -11.82 -3.29
C ALA A 102 -10.38 -12.90 -2.39
N VAL A 103 -11.71 -12.87 -2.25
CA VAL A 103 -12.45 -13.87 -1.46
C VAL A 103 -12.38 -15.23 -2.13
N ALA A 104 -12.55 -15.30 -3.45
CA ALA A 104 -12.46 -16.54 -4.22
C ALA A 104 -11.07 -17.16 -4.10
N ALA A 105 -10.00 -16.37 -4.23
CA ALA A 105 -8.63 -16.84 -4.07
C ALA A 105 -8.38 -17.41 -2.67
N ALA A 106 -8.79 -16.70 -1.61
CA ALA A 106 -8.66 -17.18 -0.24
C ALA A 106 -9.43 -18.49 0.01
N ARG A 107 -10.65 -18.61 -0.54
CA ARG A 107 -11.47 -19.83 -0.45
C ARG A 107 -10.86 -21.00 -1.21
N ALA A 108 -10.27 -20.75 -2.38
CA ALA A 108 -9.67 -21.80 -3.21
C ALA A 108 -8.49 -22.49 -2.52
N ILE A 109 -7.75 -21.77 -1.67
CA ILE A 109 -6.63 -22.31 -0.89
C ILE A 109 -7.01 -22.69 0.55
N GLU A 110 -8.27 -22.48 0.95
CA GLU A 110 -8.80 -22.78 2.29
C GLU A 110 -8.04 -22.11 3.46
N ILE A 111 -7.43 -20.95 3.20
CA ILE A 111 -6.74 -20.17 4.24
C ILE A 111 -7.61 -18.98 4.65
N PRO A 112 -8.11 -18.94 5.90
CA PRO A 112 -9.06 -17.92 6.34
C PRO A 112 -8.41 -16.55 6.56
N VAL A 113 -7.08 -16.46 6.70
CA VAL A 113 -6.33 -15.22 6.85
C VAL A 113 -5.23 -15.16 5.81
N THR A 114 -5.46 -14.35 4.79
CA THR A 114 -4.59 -14.31 3.61
C THR A 114 -4.50 -12.89 3.07
N GLY A 115 -3.28 -12.43 2.79
CA GLY A 115 -3.03 -11.26 1.96
C GLY A 115 -3.11 -11.65 0.49
N ILE A 116 -3.98 -11.01 -0.29
CA ILE A 116 -4.11 -11.27 -1.71
C ILE A 116 -3.56 -10.06 -2.46
N ASP A 117 -2.54 -10.28 -3.27
CA ASP A 117 -1.85 -9.21 -3.98
C ASP A 117 -2.22 -9.24 -5.46
N PHE A 118 -2.65 -8.07 -5.94
CA PHE A 118 -3.02 -7.83 -7.32
C PHE A 118 -2.16 -6.72 -7.92
N ILE A 119 -1.88 -6.82 -9.22
CA ILE A 119 -1.64 -5.64 -10.05
C ILE A 119 -2.99 -5.15 -10.58
N VAL A 120 -3.25 -3.87 -10.40
CA VAL A 120 -4.45 -3.18 -10.90
C VAL A 120 -4.05 -1.86 -11.55
N LYS A 121 -4.82 -1.39 -12.53
CA LYS A 121 -4.68 -0.02 -13.05
C LYS A 121 -5.17 1.01 -12.03
N THR A 122 -6.32 0.73 -11.42
CA THR A 122 -6.95 1.51 -10.36
C THR A 122 -7.78 0.59 -9.47
N PRO A 123 -7.90 0.85 -8.15
CA PRO A 123 -8.73 0.05 -7.25
C PRO A 123 -10.24 0.15 -7.56
N THR A 124 -10.66 1.12 -8.36
CA THR A 124 -12.08 1.40 -8.68
C THR A 124 -12.58 0.70 -9.96
N GLU A 125 -11.72 -0.04 -10.65
CA GLU A 125 -12.05 -0.74 -11.90
C GLU A 125 -11.94 -2.27 -11.74
N PRO A 126 -12.57 -3.06 -12.64
CA PRO A 126 -12.59 -4.51 -12.52
C PRO A 126 -11.32 -5.21 -12.99
N ASP A 127 -10.44 -4.57 -13.77
CA ASP A 127 -9.25 -5.20 -14.34
C ASP A 127 -8.20 -5.51 -13.25
N TYR A 128 -7.77 -6.77 -13.15
CA TYR A 128 -6.71 -7.19 -12.24
C TYR A 128 -5.85 -8.34 -12.78
N TRP A 129 -4.66 -8.47 -12.21
CA TRP A 129 -3.77 -9.63 -12.36
C TRP A 129 -3.37 -10.13 -10.98
N PHE A 130 -3.67 -11.40 -10.70
CA PHE A 130 -3.25 -12.07 -9.46
C PHE A 130 -1.75 -12.32 -9.46
N ILE A 131 -1.09 -12.00 -8.34
CA ILE A 131 0.34 -12.22 -8.15
C ILE A 131 0.56 -13.32 -7.11
N GLU A 132 0.06 -13.11 -5.89
CA GLU A 132 0.34 -13.99 -4.76
C GLU A 132 -0.81 -14.02 -3.75
N ALA A 133 -0.80 -15.08 -2.94
CA ALA A 133 -1.61 -15.26 -1.75
C ALA A 133 -0.68 -15.58 -0.57
N ASN A 134 -0.54 -14.64 0.35
CA ASN A 134 0.37 -14.72 1.49
C ASN A 134 -0.40 -15.12 2.76
N GLU A 135 -0.04 -16.24 3.38
CA GLU A 135 -0.67 -16.80 4.59
C GLU A 135 -0.26 -16.10 5.89
N ARG A 136 0.74 -15.21 5.83
CA ARG A 136 1.21 -14.38 6.96
C ARG A 136 1.19 -12.89 6.62
N PRO A 137 0.00 -12.31 6.33
CA PRO A 137 -0.09 -10.91 5.96
C PRO A 137 0.24 -9.98 7.14
N GLY A 138 0.95 -8.89 6.86
CA GLY A 138 1.18 -7.83 7.85
C GLY A 138 -0.09 -7.03 8.15
N LEU A 139 -0.66 -7.18 9.34
CA LEU A 139 -1.94 -6.56 9.71
C LEU A 139 -1.84 -5.05 9.98
N ALA A 140 -0.74 -4.61 10.59
CA ALA A 140 -0.55 -3.22 11.04
C ALA A 140 -0.44 -2.20 9.89
N ASN A 141 0.01 -2.63 8.70
CA ASN A 141 0.17 -1.76 7.53
C ASN A 141 -1.16 -1.31 6.91
N HIS A 142 -2.30 -1.76 7.44
CA HIS A 142 -3.63 -1.51 6.94
C HIS A 142 -4.45 -0.56 7.84
N GLU A 143 -3.82 0.15 8.77
CA GLU A 143 -4.50 1.23 9.49
C GLU A 143 -5.12 2.24 8.49
N PRO A 144 -6.34 2.75 8.75
CA PRO A 144 -7.11 2.63 10.00
C PRO A 144 -8.05 1.40 10.06
N GLN A 145 -7.97 0.47 9.11
CA GLN A 145 -8.90 -0.66 9.06
C GLN A 145 -8.68 -1.61 10.25
N PRO A 146 -9.75 -2.22 10.81
CA PRO A 146 -9.69 -2.97 12.05
C PRO A 146 -9.17 -4.42 11.85
N THR A 147 -8.04 -4.58 11.15
CA THR A 147 -7.49 -5.90 10.79
C THR A 147 -7.17 -6.76 12.01
N ALA A 148 -6.52 -6.19 13.04
CA ALA A 148 -6.21 -6.89 14.28
C ALA A 148 -7.48 -7.33 15.04
N ALA A 149 -8.45 -6.42 15.19
CA ALA A 149 -9.71 -6.73 15.85
C ALA A 149 -10.47 -7.83 15.10
N ARG A 150 -10.55 -7.77 13.77
CA ARG A 150 -11.22 -8.81 12.95
C ARG A 150 -10.51 -10.15 13.00
N PHE A 151 -9.19 -10.15 13.12
CA PHE A 151 -8.43 -11.38 13.32
C PHE A 151 -8.74 -12.01 14.69
N VAL A 152 -8.80 -11.21 15.76
CA VAL A 152 -9.19 -11.67 17.10
C VAL A 152 -10.64 -12.16 17.11
N ASP A 153 -11.58 -11.43 16.50
CA ASP A 153 -13.00 -11.83 16.37
C ASP A 153 -13.13 -13.20 15.70
N MET A 154 -12.29 -13.50 14.70
CA MET A 154 -12.28 -14.77 13.99
C MET A 154 -11.73 -15.92 14.86
N LEU A 155 -10.68 -15.67 15.67
CA LEU A 155 -10.10 -16.67 16.56
C LEU A 155 -10.99 -16.97 17.76
N PHE A 156 -11.66 -15.95 18.29
CA PHE A 156 -12.47 -16.03 19.50
C PHE A 156 -13.89 -15.52 19.24
N PRO A 157 -14.68 -16.16 18.36
CA PRO A 157 -16.00 -15.65 18.01
C PRO A 157 -16.89 -15.51 19.25
N GLN A 158 -16.70 -16.32 20.28
CA GLN A 158 -17.50 -16.26 21.50
C GLN A 158 -17.34 -14.96 22.31
N THR A 159 -16.25 -14.20 22.12
CA THR A 159 -16.06 -12.90 22.78
C THR A 159 -16.83 -11.77 22.10
N VAL A 160 -17.34 -12.00 20.88
CA VAL A 160 -18.19 -11.05 20.16
C VAL A 160 -19.64 -11.20 20.64
N PRO A 161 -20.36 -10.10 20.95
CA PRO A 161 -21.77 -10.17 21.36
C PRO A 161 -22.62 -10.92 20.34
N ALA A 162 -23.53 -11.79 20.81
CA ALA A 162 -24.34 -12.64 19.94
C ALA A 162 -25.11 -11.90 18.81
N PRO A 163 -25.66 -10.69 19.03
CA PRO A 163 -26.28 -9.93 17.93
C PRO A 163 -25.27 -9.52 16.84
N VAL A 164 -24.05 -9.18 17.23
CA VAL A 164 -22.96 -8.77 16.32
C VAL A 164 -22.44 -9.97 15.54
N ARG A 165 -22.30 -11.13 16.19
CA ARG A 165 -21.97 -12.41 15.54
C ARG A 165 -22.94 -12.76 14.43
N LYS A 166 -24.24 -12.64 14.71
CA LYS A 166 -25.30 -12.91 13.73
C LYS A 166 -25.22 -11.98 12.53
N ALA A 167 -24.93 -10.69 12.73
CA ALA A 167 -24.74 -9.72 11.66
C ALA A 167 -23.44 -9.97 10.86
N LEU A 168 -22.38 -10.41 11.54
CA LEU A 168 -21.10 -10.74 10.94
C LEU A 168 -21.05 -12.17 10.38
N GLN A 169 -22.09 -13.01 10.52
CA GLN A 169 -22.08 -14.43 10.13
C GLN A 169 -20.85 -15.20 10.65
N ILE A 170 -20.44 -14.92 11.89
CA ILE A 170 -19.35 -15.62 12.61
C ILE A 170 -19.86 -16.23 13.91
#